data_AF-A0A0F9BZP3-F1
#
_entry.id   AF-A0A0F9BZP3-F1
#
_cell.length_a   1.000
_cell.length_b   1.000
_cell.length_c   1.000
_cell.angle_alpha   90.00
_cell.angle_beta   90.00
_cell.angle_gamma   90.00
#
_symmetry.space_group_name_H-M   'P 1'
#
loop_
_entity.id
_entity.type
_entity.pdbx_description
1 polymer ?
#
loop_
_entity_poly.entity_id
_entity_poly.type
_entity_poly.pdbx_seq_one_letter_code
_entity_poly.pdbx_strand_id
1 'polypeptide(L)'
;YLTDDATDLTGWQFPSVTLGGGESLVVFASGKYPNEPAGELHTDFKLSGNGEYLALVRPDGVTIESDFDPEFPEQYADVSYGFSSDFAEQGYFTAPSPGEANLVDPIPDPTVQVLISEIMYHPSSENALEEYIELYNRGFEPVNLLNWQINAGVQFTFPDVTLDPGEYLVVVANAARFKIKYGGVTNYVGDWEGQLSNRSEQIRLIDATGRRIDRVTYADQGDWGVRQRGPVHHAHEGWIWTADHDGGGKSLELINPALSNRYGQNWAPSGPYQGTPGAPNWAQSDNLAPMILDVGHYPIIPRSNDQVTVTAKLRDESADGISARVYYRNDGAPSFYSAIMYDDGRHGDGEAGDGLFGAVLPTRSHGTVVEFLVRAQDSTGNVRMWPGPTKPTNQQLANLLYQVDNSFDPNAPWDPENQPVYYLVMTEAERAELATIGTLGYTRPSDAQMNGSFFSADGTGVKVRYNVGIRNRGHGSRGGPPNNYRVNFVHDRPWKNVSAININNRWGYV
;
A
#
# COMPACT_ATOMS: atom_id res chain seq x y z
N TYR A 1 25.15 -21.94 -7.22
CA TYR A 1 25.32 -21.85 -8.68
C TYR A 1 24.44 -20.74 -9.20
N LEU A 2 24.80 -20.16 -10.34
CA LEU A 2 23.94 -19.30 -11.15
C LEU A 2 23.73 -20.01 -12.48
N THR A 3 22.51 -20.05 -12.99
CA THR A 3 22.20 -20.73 -14.26
C THR A 3 21.12 -19.99 -15.03
N ASP A 4 21.18 -20.04 -16.36
CA ASP A 4 20.15 -19.61 -17.31
C ASP A 4 19.35 -20.80 -17.91
N ASP A 5 19.62 -22.04 -17.46
CA ASP A 5 18.98 -23.26 -17.95
C ASP A 5 18.20 -23.97 -16.83
N ALA A 6 16.87 -23.98 -16.93
CA ALA A 6 15.98 -24.65 -15.97
C ALA A 6 16.19 -26.18 -15.91
N THR A 7 16.90 -26.76 -16.88
CA THR A 7 17.24 -28.19 -16.94
C THR A 7 18.65 -28.50 -16.42
N ASP A 8 19.50 -27.49 -16.22
CA ASP A 8 20.83 -27.59 -15.60
C ASP A 8 21.01 -26.57 -14.47
N LEU A 9 20.70 -26.99 -13.24
CA LEU A 9 20.83 -26.17 -12.04
C LEU A 9 22.28 -25.94 -11.58
N THR A 10 23.26 -26.51 -12.29
CA THR A 10 24.69 -26.46 -11.93
C THR A 10 25.57 -25.68 -12.89
N GLY A 11 24.98 -24.87 -13.79
CA GLY A 11 25.65 -24.10 -14.84
C GLY A 11 26.97 -23.42 -14.41
N TRP A 12 26.90 -22.27 -13.72
CA TRP A 12 28.08 -21.56 -13.24
C TRP A 12 28.21 -21.62 -11.71
N GLN A 13 29.39 -22.03 -11.21
CA GLN A 13 29.69 -22.07 -9.78
C GLN A 13 30.30 -20.76 -9.31
N PHE A 14 29.71 -20.15 -8.28
CA PHE A 14 30.31 -19.01 -7.61
C PHE A 14 31.69 -19.38 -7.04
N PRO A 15 32.70 -18.49 -7.16
CA PRO A 15 33.91 -18.63 -6.37
C PRO A 15 33.59 -18.45 -4.89
N SER A 16 34.58 -18.73 -4.03
CA SER A 16 34.44 -18.52 -2.59
C SER A 16 34.24 -17.03 -2.27
N VAL A 17 32.97 -16.63 -2.15
CA VAL A 17 32.51 -15.29 -1.77
C VAL A 17 31.61 -15.40 -0.55
N THR A 18 31.65 -14.41 0.33
CA THR A 18 30.73 -14.28 1.47
C THR A 18 29.97 -12.99 1.27
N LEU A 19 28.64 -13.08 1.38
CA LEU A 19 27.74 -11.94 1.30
C LEU A 19 27.10 -11.77 2.68
N GLY A 20 27.25 -10.60 3.28
CA GLY A 20 26.51 -10.21 4.48
C GLY A 20 25.02 -10.00 4.21
N GLY A 21 24.23 -9.82 5.26
CA GLY A 21 22.88 -9.26 5.09
C GLY A 21 22.99 -7.88 4.43
N GLY A 22 22.11 -7.59 3.47
CA GLY A 22 22.08 -6.31 2.74
C GLY A 22 23.16 -6.07 1.70
N GLU A 23 24.26 -6.81 1.75
CA GLU A 23 25.31 -6.66 0.75
C GLU A 23 24.81 -7.16 -0.61
N SER A 24 25.19 -6.43 -1.67
CA SER A 24 24.92 -6.80 -3.04
C SER A 24 26.18 -7.29 -3.74
N LEU A 25 26.05 -8.30 -4.59
CA LEU A 25 27.14 -8.83 -5.41
C LEU A 25 26.80 -8.65 -6.88
N VAL A 26 27.64 -7.89 -7.60
CA VAL A 26 27.50 -7.75 -9.05
C VAL A 26 28.17 -8.92 -9.76
N VAL A 27 27.40 -9.63 -10.59
CA VAL A 27 27.88 -10.72 -11.45
C VAL A 27 27.57 -10.36 -12.90
N PHE A 28 28.59 -10.37 -13.74
CA PHE A 28 28.48 -10.10 -15.17
C PHE A 28 28.17 -11.39 -15.94
N ALA A 29 26.94 -11.52 -16.42
CA ALA A 29 26.57 -12.62 -17.31
C ALA A 29 27.08 -12.39 -18.74
N SER A 30 28.40 -12.52 -18.93
CA SER A 30 29.09 -12.07 -20.13
C SER A 30 29.65 -13.18 -21.02
N GLY A 31 29.61 -14.43 -20.59
CA GLY A 31 30.23 -15.57 -21.26
C GLY A 31 31.74 -15.41 -21.44
N LYS A 32 32.40 -14.71 -20.52
CA LYS A 32 33.85 -14.43 -20.60
C LYS A 32 34.66 -15.33 -19.69
N TYR A 33 34.03 -16.01 -18.72
CA TYR A 33 34.72 -16.92 -17.81
C TYR A 33 35.50 -17.99 -18.59
N PRO A 34 36.77 -18.29 -18.23
CA PRO A 34 37.56 -17.75 -17.11
C PRO A 34 38.44 -16.53 -17.47
N ASN A 35 38.24 -15.91 -18.64
CA ASN A 35 39.02 -14.76 -19.12
C ASN A 35 38.42 -13.44 -18.60
N GLU A 36 38.30 -13.30 -17.28
CA GLU A 36 37.73 -12.13 -16.61
C GLU A 36 38.74 -11.01 -16.29
N PRO A 37 38.31 -9.73 -16.30
CA PRO A 37 39.00 -8.64 -15.63
C PRO A 37 39.18 -8.89 -14.13
N ALA A 38 40.28 -8.41 -13.56
CA ALA A 38 40.57 -8.60 -12.13
C ALA A 38 39.55 -7.85 -11.26
N GLY A 39 38.87 -8.58 -10.37
CA GLY A 39 37.91 -8.03 -9.42
C GLY A 39 36.44 -8.07 -9.89
N GLU A 40 36.16 -8.56 -11.09
CA GLU A 40 34.81 -8.73 -11.63
C GLU A 40 34.46 -10.23 -11.69
N LEU A 41 33.23 -10.58 -11.32
CA LEU A 41 32.72 -11.95 -11.49
C LEU A 41 32.05 -12.07 -12.84
N HIS A 42 32.54 -12.97 -13.69
CA HIS A 42 31.92 -13.26 -14.98
C HIS A 42 31.41 -14.69 -15.02
N THR A 43 30.23 -14.89 -15.61
CA THR A 43 29.74 -16.24 -15.92
C THR A 43 30.30 -16.73 -17.27
N ASP A 44 30.10 -18.03 -17.54
CA ASP A 44 30.39 -18.69 -18.81
C ASP A 44 29.22 -18.64 -19.81
N PHE A 45 28.08 -18.09 -19.42
CA PHE A 45 26.91 -17.82 -20.27
C PHE A 45 26.62 -16.32 -20.43
N LYS A 46 25.73 -15.97 -21.35
CA LYS A 46 25.29 -14.59 -21.60
C LYS A 46 23.78 -14.52 -21.53
N LEU A 47 23.27 -13.42 -20.99
CA LEU A 47 21.83 -13.24 -20.97
C LEU A 47 21.25 -12.87 -22.35
N SER A 48 20.10 -13.45 -22.69
CA SER A 48 19.26 -13.17 -23.85
C SER A 48 18.53 -11.83 -23.69
N GLY A 49 18.61 -10.99 -24.72
CA GLY A 49 17.83 -9.75 -24.79
C GLY A 49 16.33 -9.98 -24.99
N ASN A 50 15.88 -11.18 -25.39
CA ASN A 50 14.47 -11.47 -25.62
C ASN A 50 13.76 -12.06 -24.38
N GLY A 51 14.47 -12.17 -23.26
CA GLY A 51 14.01 -12.94 -22.09
C GLY A 51 14.51 -14.39 -22.11
N GLU A 52 14.62 -14.96 -20.91
CA GLU A 52 14.98 -16.37 -20.64
C GLU A 52 14.87 -16.68 -19.13
N TYR A 53 15.13 -17.94 -18.74
CA TYR A 53 15.21 -18.36 -17.35
C TYR A 53 16.51 -17.86 -16.69
N LEU A 54 16.46 -17.54 -15.40
CA LEU A 54 17.66 -17.28 -14.61
C LEU A 54 17.38 -17.61 -13.14
N ALA A 55 18.29 -18.37 -12.52
CA ALA A 55 18.13 -18.85 -11.16
C ALA A 55 19.42 -18.83 -10.35
N LEU A 56 19.26 -18.47 -9.06
CA LEU A 56 20.24 -18.67 -8.00
C LEU A 56 19.95 -20.00 -7.30
N VAL A 57 20.92 -20.90 -7.33
CA VAL A 57 20.80 -22.27 -6.79
C VAL A 57 21.78 -22.47 -5.63
N ARG A 58 21.34 -23.15 -4.56
CA ARG A 58 22.18 -23.48 -3.41
C ARG A 58 23.37 -24.39 -3.79
N PRO A 59 24.40 -24.51 -2.95
CA PRO A 59 25.55 -25.38 -3.21
C PRO A 59 25.23 -26.88 -3.37
N ASP A 60 24.04 -27.32 -2.94
CA ASP A 60 23.55 -28.68 -3.16
C ASP A 60 23.22 -28.99 -4.63
N GLY A 61 23.15 -27.96 -5.49
CA GLY A 61 22.88 -28.08 -6.92
C GLY A 61 21.43 -28.45 -7.26
N VAL A 62 20.51 -28.39 -6.28
CA VAL A 62 19.11 -28.81 -6.48
C VAL A 62 18.10 -27.84 -5.85
N THR A 63 18.47 -27.09 -4.82
CA THR A 63 17.55 -26.15 -4.16
C THR A 63 17.66 -24.78 -4.82
N ILE A 64 16.58 -24.32 -5.46
CA ILE A 64 16.47 -22.95 -6.00
C ILE A 64 16.25 -21.99 -4.82
N GLU A 65 17.13 -21.00 -4.67
CA GLU A 65 16.99 -19.94 -3.67
C GLU A 65 16.05 -18.84 -4.18
N SER A 66 16.21 -18.47 -5.45
CA SER A 66 15.39 -17.48 -6.15
C SER A 66 15.55 -17.66 -7.66
N ASP A 67 14.48 -17.42 -8.41
CA ASP A 67 14.50 -17.52 -9.87
C ASP A 67 13.51 -16.57 -10.54
N PHE A 68 13.66 -16.45 -11.86
CA PHE A 68 12.72 -15.83 -12.76
C PHE A 68 11.97 -16.92 -13.55
N ASP A 69 10.91 -17.49 -12.95
CA ASP A 69 10.07 -18.53 -13.54
C ASP A 69 8.82 -17.97 -14.25
N PRO A 70 8.49 -18.41 -15.49
CA PRO A 70 9.28 -19.30 -16.34
C PRO A 70 10.47 -18.61 -17.02
N GLU A 71 10.42 -17.29 -17.16
CA GLU A 71 11.48 -16.46 -17.72
C GLU A 71 11.32 -14.99 -17.27
N PHE A 72 12.41 -14.23 -17.26
CA PHE A 72 12.32 -12.78 -17.28
C PHE A 72 11.99 -12.32 -18.72
N PRO A 73 11.33 -11.15 -18.90
CA PRO A 73 10.84 -10.70 -20.21
C PRO A 73 11.95 -10.11 -21.09
N GLU A 74 11.59 -9.66 -22.30
CA GLU A 74 12.46 -8.88 -23.19
C GLU A 74 13.16 -7.73 -22.46
N GLN A 75 14.45 -7.54 -22.73
CA GLN A 75 15.28 -6.52 -22.10
C GLN A 75 15.49 -5.33 -23.04
N TYR A 76 15.57 -4.13 -22.46
CA TYR A 76 15.74 -2.89 -23.21
C TYR A 76 17.09 -2.26 -22.89
N ALA A 77 17.62 -1.50 -23.84
CA ALA A 77 18.87 -0.76 -23.64
C ALA A 77 18.74 0.18 -22.44
N ASP A 78 19.72 0.14 -21.54
CA ASP A 78 19.81 0.96 -20.33
C ASP A 78 18.64 0.82 -19.33
N VAL A 79 17.86 -0.26 -19.42
CA VAL A 79 16.79 -0.58 -18.47
C VAL A 79 17.02 -1.97 -17.90
N SER A 80 17.20 -2.07 -16.58
CA SER A 80 17.34 -3.36 -15.89
C SER A 80 15.98 -3.92 -15.50
N TYR A 81 15.88 -5.24 -15.35
CA TYR A 81 14.70 -5.92 -14.84
C TYR A 81 15.03 -6.70 -13.57
N GLY A 82 14.15 -6.68 -12.57
CA GLY A 82 14.39 -7.36 -11.31
C GLY A 82 13.30 -7.10 -10.28
N PHE A 83 13.63 -7.29 -9.00
CA PHE A 83 12.72 -7.11 -7.88
C PHE A 83 12.87 -5.74 -7.21
N SER A 84 11.78 -5.20 -6.66
CA SER A 84 11.80 -4.07 -5.74
C SER A 84 12.65 -4.39 -4.49
N SER A 85 13.13 -3.37 -3.76
CA SER A 85 13.96 -3.58 -2.56
C SER A 85 13.36 -4.49 -1.47
N ASP A 86 12.02 -4.64 -1.44
CA ASP A 86 11.30 -5.53 -0.53
C ASP A 86 10.94 -6.90 -1.14
N PHE A 87 11.41 -7.17 -2.36
CA PHE A 87 11.08 -8.35 -3.16
C PHE A 87 9.58 -8.57 -3.41
N ALA A 88 8.74 -7.55 -3.19
CA ALA A 88 7.30 -7.68 -3.30
C ALA A 88 6.81 -7.62 -4.76
N GLU A 89 7.52 -6.89 -5.62
CA GLU A 89 7.18 -6.76 -7.04
C GLU A 89 8.40 -6.91 -7.92
N GLN A 90 8.14 -7.35 -9.14
CA GLN A 90 9.12 -7.52 -10.20
C GLN A 90 8.74 -6.60 -11.36
N GLY A 91 9.73 -6.02 -12.02
CA GLY A 91 9.54 -5.22 -13.22
C GLY A 91 10.83 -4.50 -13.63
N TYR A 92 10.68 -3.44 -14.40
CA TYR A 92 11.79 -2.71 -14.99
C TYR A 92 12.21 -1.50 -14.15
N PHE A 93 13.49 -1.17 -14.18
CA PHE A 93 14.10 -0.01 -13.53
C PHE A 93 14.86 0.79 -14.57
N THR A 94 14.47 2.06 -14.74
CA THR A 94 15.10 2.99 -15.68
C THR A 94 16.31 3.71 -15.08
N ALA A 95 16.50 3.62 -13.77
CA ALA A 95 17.68 4.10 -13.07
C ALA A 95 18.55 2.90 -12.64
N PRO A 96 19.82 2.82 -13.06
CA PRO A 96 20.71 1.73 -12.68
C PRO A 96 21.13 1.84 -11.20
N SER A 97 21.08 0.72 -10.49
CA SER A 97 21.43 0.57 -9.07
C SER A 97 22.47 -0.56 -8.81
N PRO A 98 23.54 -0.70 -9.64
CA PRO A 98 24.49 -1.80 -9.46
C PRO A 98 25.20 -1.72 -8.10
N GLY A 99 25.01 -2.76 -7.29
CA GLY A 99 25.59 -2.84 -5.94
C GLY A 99 24.78 -2.12 -4.85
N GLU A 100 23.65 -1.51 -5.21
CA GLU A 100 22.77 -0.74 -4.32
C GLU A 100 21.33 -1.29 -4.37
N ALA A 101 20.48 -0.89 -3.42
CA ALA A 101 19.09 -1.33 -3.37
C ALA A 101 18.22 -0.70 -4.49
N ASN A 102 17.22 -1.45 -4.98
CA ASN A 102 16.23 -0.98 -5.94
C ASN A 102 15.16 -0.11 -5.26
N LEU A 103 15.48 1.17 -5.03
CA LEU A 103 14.69 2.12 -4.24
C LEU A 103 13.49 2.74 -4.94
N VAL A 104 13.46 2.71 -6.27
CA VAL A 104 12.28 3.10 -7.05
C VAL A 104 11.44 1.86 -7.27
N ASP A 105 10.12 1.99 -7.34
CA ASP A 105 9.30 0.82 -7.67
C ASP A 105 9.47 0.44 -9.14
N PRO A 106 9.54 -0.87 -9.45
CA PRO A 106 9.66 -1.32 -10.81
C PRO A 106 8.42 -0.92 -11.63
N ILE A 107 8.62 -0.55 -12.89
CA ILE A 107 7.54 -0.32 -13.85
C ILE A 107 7.19 -1.64 -14.58
N PRO A 108 5.91 -1.88 -14.94
CA PRO A 108 5.49 -3.15 -15.57
C PRO A 108 6.16 -3.44 -16.92
N ASP A 109 6.39 -2.41 -17.74
CA ASP A 109 7.13 -2.44 -19.01
C ASP A 109 7.48 -1.00 -19.46
N PRO A 110 8.74 -0.65 -19.80
CA PRO A 110 9.08 0.65 -20.37
C PRO A 110 8.56 0.84 -21.81
N THR A 111 8.22 -0.22 -22.56
CA THR A 111 7.62 -0.06 -23.90
C THR A 111 6.11 -0.06 -23.88
N VAL A 112 5.49 -0.59 -22.82
CA VAL A 112 4.03 -0.54 -22.65
C VAL A 112 3.68 0.35 -21.47
N GLN A 113 3.43 1.60 -21.82
CA GLN A 113 3.23 2.71 -20.91
C GLN A 113 1.76 3.13 -20.82
N VAL A 114 0.83 2.20 -21.07
CA VAL A 114 -0.60 2.45 -20.87
C VAL A 114 -0.93 2.23 -19.40
N LEU A 115 -1.34 3.30 -18.72
CA LEU A 115 -1.72 3.30 -17.31
C LEU A 115 -3.21 3.56 -17.15
N ILE A 116 -3.79 3.07 -16.06
CA ILE A 116 -5.08 3.52 -15.56
C ILE A 116 -4.85 4.88 -14.90
N SER A 117 -5.38 5.94 -15.50
CA SER A 117 -5.18 7.34 -15.07
C SER A 117 -6.31 7.87 -14.20
N GLU A 118 -7.55 7.45 -14.46
CA GLU A 118 -8.73 8.01 -13.81
C GLU A 118 -9.82 6.95 -13.62
N ILE A 119 -10.52 7.00 -12.48
CA ILE A 119 -11.57 6.04 -12.12
C ILE A 119 -12.79 6.79 -11.56
N MET A 120 -13.93 6.67 -12.22
CA MET A 120 -15.22 7.06 -11.68
C MET A 120 -15.99 5.80 -11.28
N TYR A 121 -15.77 5.31 -10.06
CA TYR A 121 -16.40 4.08 -9.56
C TYR A 121 -17.70 4.34 -8.79
N HIS A 122 -17.95 5.58 -8.35
CA HIS A 122 -19.16 5.93 -7.61
C HIS A 122 -19.67 7.34 -8.00
N PRO A 123 -20.41 7.44 -9.11
CA PRO A 123 -21.00 8.72 -9.53
C PRO A 123 -21.96 9.29 -8.49
N SER A 124 -22.01 10.61 -8.32
CA SER A 124 -22.96 11.28 -7.38
C SER A 124 -24.45 11.11 -7.72
N SER A 125 -24.75 10.52 -8.88
CA SER A 125 -26.10 10.14 -9.29
C SER A 125 -26.52 8.76 -8.76
N GLU A 126 -25.59 8.02 -8.15
CA GLU A 126 -25.75 6.61 -7.72
C GLU A 126 -26.00 5.64 -8.91
N ASN A 127 -25.78 6.11 -10.14
CA ASN A 127 -26.07 5.35 -11.35
C ASN A 127 -24.78 4.71 -11.89
N ALA A 128 -24.61 3.40 -11.67
CA ALA A 128 -23.46 2.64 -12.13
C ALA A 128 -23.23 2.69 -13.66
N LEU A 129 -24.26 3.02 -14.45
CA LEU A 129 -24.11 3.20 -15.91
C LEU A 129 -23.32 4.47 -16.30
N GLU A 130 -22.96 5.30 -15.32
CA GLU A 130 -22.15 6.51 -15.49
C GLU A 130 -20.70 6.33 -15.01
N GLU A 131 -20.33 5.10 -14.62
CA GLU A 131 -18.96 4.73 -14.27
C GLU A 131 -18.05 4.72 -15.51
N TYR A 132 -16.77 5.05 -15.29
CA TYR A 132 -15.73 4.94 -16.31
C TYR A 132 -14.36 4.62 -15.70
N ILE A 133 -13.49 4.07 -16.55
CA ILE A 133 -12.07 3.84 -16.30
C ILE A 133 -11.33 4.51 -17.45
N GLU A 134 -10.35 5.34 -17.15
CA GLU A 134 -9.54 6.01 -18.17
C GLU A 134 -8.15 5.41 -18.27
N LEU A 135 -7.67 5.30 -19.51
CA LEU A 135 -6.31 4.91 -19.84
C LEU A 135 -5.51 6.10 -20.33
N TYR A 136 -4.23 6.17 -19.96
CA TYR A 136 -3.26 7.15 -20.43
C TYR A 136 -2.04 6.45 -21.02
N ASN A 137 -1.64 6.80 -22.25
CA ASN A 137 -0.36 6.35 -22.80
C ASN A 137 0.74 7.35 -22.40
N ARG A 138 1.49 7.05 -21.33
CA ARG A 138 2.66 7.85 -20.93
C ARG A 138 3.89 7.61 -21.82
N GLY A 139 3.80 6.69 -22.79
CA GLY A 139 4.87 6.26 -23.68
C GLY A 139 5.18 7.21 -24.81
N PHE A 140 6.20 6.84 -25.59
CA PHE A 140 6.67 7.59 -26.76
C PHE A 140 6.18 7.02 -28.10
N GLU A 141 5.56 5.84 -28.10
CA GLU A 141 5.07 5.16 -29.29
C GLU A 141 3.55 4.90 -29.21
N PRO A 142 2.84 4.88 -30.35
CA PRO A 142 1.43 4.56 -30.40
C PRO A 142 1.18 3.09 -30.04
N VAL A 143 0.12 2.83 -29.27
CA VAL A 143 -0.24 1.48 -28.82
C VAL A 143 -1.60 1.08 -29.38
N ASN A 144 -1.65 0.02 -30.18
CA ASN A 144 -2.91 -0.58 -30.61
C ASN A 144 -3.45 -1.53 -29.53
N LEU A 145 -4.67 -1.27 -29.07
CA LEU A 145 -5.32 -2.01 -27.97
C LEU A 145 -6.19 -3.18 -28.46
N LEU A 146 -6.17 -3.53 -29.75
CA LEU A 146 -6.99 -4.61 -30.30
C LEU A 146 -6.81 -5.90 -29.48
N ASN A 147 -7.92 -6.44 -28.98
CA ASN A 147 -7.98 -7.64 -28.12
C ASN A 147 -7.30 -7.53 -26.75
N TRP A 148 -6.87 -6.34 -26.33
CA TRP A 148 -6.57 -6.10 -24.93
C TRP A 148 -7.84 -6.26 -24.10
N GLN A 149 -7.69 -6.44 -22.78
CA GLN A 149 -8.84 -6.64 -21.89
C GLN A 149 -8.67 -5.92 -20.56
N ILE A 150 -9.79 -5.39 -20.05
CA ILE A 150 -9.99 -5.24 -18.60
C ILE A 150 -10.65 -6.53 -18.13
N ASN A 151 -9.98 -7.28 -17.26
CA ASN A 151 -10.43 -8.62 -16.84
C ASN A 151 -10.54 -8.79 -15.31
N ALA A 152 -10.50 -7.70 -14.55
CA ALA A 152 -10.80 -7.64 -13.12
C ALA A 152 -11.61 -6.36 -12.83
N GLY A 153 -12.53 -6.43 -11.87
CA GLY A 153 -13.52 -5.39 -11.58
C GLY A 153 -14.68 -5.39 -12.57
N VAL A 154 -14.37 -5.21 -13.85
CA VAL A 154 -15.33 -5.31 -14.98
C VAL A 154 -14.74 -6.17 -16.10
N GLN A 155 -15.55 -6.56 -17.07
CA GLN A 155 -15.13 -7.30 -18.25
C GLN A 155 -15.30 -6.44 -19.50
N PHE A 156 -14.19 -6.17 -20.18
CA PHE A 156 -14.20 -5.41 -21.43
C PHE A 156 -13.10 -5.92 -22.35
N THR A 157 -13.41 -6.12 -23.63
CA THR A 157 -12.41 -6.40 -24.68
C THR A 157 -12.34 -5.21 -25.61
N PHE A 158 -11.14 -4.68 -25.79
CA PHE A 158 -10.93 -3.48 -26.60
C PHE A 158 -11.11 -3.77 -28.10
N PRO A 159 -11.81 -2.88 -28.83
CA PRO A 159 -11.87 -2.94 -30.29
C PRO A 159 -10.53 -2.54 -30.91
N ASP A 160 -10.46 -2.48 -32.24
CA ASP A 160 -9.32 -1.90 -32.94
C ASP A 160 -9.28 -0.38 -32.71
N VAL A 161 -8.51 0.02 -31.71
CA VAL A 161 -8.28 1.42 -31.32
C VAL A 161 -6.79 1.59 -31.05
N THR A 162 -6.23 2.68 -31.55
CA THR A 162 -4.85 3.07 -31.28
C THR A 162 -4.86 4.25 -30.31
N LEU A 163 -4.02 4.16 -29.29
CA LEU A 163 -3.80 5.21 -28.30
C LEU A 163 -2.41 5.83 -28.56
N ASP A 164 -2.38 7.05 -29.10
CA ASP A 164 -1.13 7.72 -29.44
C ASP A 164 -0.37 8.17 -28.16
N PRO A 165 0.94 8.47 -28.26
CA PRO A 165 1.73 9.01 -27.15
C PRO A 165 1.08 10.25 -26.52
N GLY A 166 0.91 10.23 -25.20
CA GLY A 166 0.31 11.34 -24.45
C GLY A 166 -1.22 11.41 -24.53
N GLU A 167 -1.88 10.49 -25.25
CA GLU A 167 -3.33 10.47 -25.36
C GLU A 167 -4.01 9.69 -24.24
N TYR A 168 -5.30 10.01 -24.07
CA TYR A 168 -6.22 9.41 -23.11
C TYR A 168 -7.35 8.67 -23.83
N LEU A 169 -7.78 7.54 -23.28
CA LEU A 169 -8.94 6.78 -23.75
C LEU A 169 -9.84 6.42 -22.58
N VAL A 170 -11.11 6.86 -22.65
CA VAL A 170 -12.10 6.53 -21.63
C VAL A 170 -12.80 5.22 -21.99
N VAL A 171 -12.83 4.27 -21.07
CA VAL A 171 -13.64 3.05 -21.14
C VAL A 171 -14.86 3.27 -20.26
N VAL A 172 -16.07 3.08 -20.77
CA VAL A 172 -17.30 3.48 -20.06
C VAL A 172 -18.25 2.32 -19.82
N ALA A 173 -18.99 2.36 -18.70
CA ALA A 173 -20.02 1.37 -18.37
C ALA A 173 -21.12 1.29 -19.42
N ASN A 174 -21.55 2.45 -19.94
CA ASN A 174 -22.56 2.51 -20.98
C ASN A 174 -22.34 3.71 -21.90
N ALA A 175 -22.06 3.45 -23.18
CA ALA A 175 -21.71 4.47 -24.16
C ALA A 175 -22.84 5.49 -24.37
N ALA A 176 -24.10 5.03 -24.40
CA ALA A 176 -25.25 5.91 -24.59
C ALA A 176 -25.47 6.85 -23.40
N ARG A 177 -25.30 6.37 -22.16
CA ARG A 177 -25.40 7.19 -20.95
C ARG A 177 -24.23 8.14 -20.81
N PHE A 178 -23.01 7.65 -21.05
CA PHE A 178 -21.82 8.47 -21.03
C PHE A 178 -21.94 9.64 -22.00
N LYS A 179 -22.38 9.42 -23.24
CA LYS A 179 -22.61 10.49 -24.22
C LYS A 179 -23.62 11.55 -23.77
N ILE A 180 -24.65 11.16 -23.02
CA ILE A 180 -25.64 12.12 -22.48
C ILE A 180 -25.00 13.01 -21.41
N LYS A 181 -24.16 12.42 -20.54
CA LYS A 181 -23.54 13.13 -19.41
C LYS A 181 -22.31 13.94 -19.83
N TYR A 182 -21.44 13.35 -20.65
CA TYR A 182 -20.14 13.86 -21.08
C TYR A 182 -20.13 14.15 -22.59
N GLY A 183 -21.15 14.84 -23.11
CA GLY A 183 -21.36 15.01 -24.56
C GLY A 183 -20.23 15.70 -25.34
N GLY A 184 -19.24 16.29 -24.67
CA GLY A 184 -18.04 16.87 -25.28
C GLY A 184 -16.85 15.91 -25.41
N VAL A 185 -16.89 14.75 -24.75
CA VAL A 185 -15.82 13.75 -24.77
C VAL A 185 -16.05 12.81 -25.95
N THR A 186 -15.03 12.63 -26.81
CA THR A 186 -15.14 11.84 -28.05
C THR A 186 -14.20 10.63 -28.10
N ASN A 187 -13.15 10.64 -27.28
CA ASN A 187 -12.18 9.56 -27.12
C ASN A 187 -12.64 8.55 -26.08
N TYR A 188 -13.73 7.84 -26.38
CA TYR A 188 -14.21 6.76 -25.52
C TYR A 188 -14.64 5.51 -26.27
N VAL A 189 -14.47 4.37 -25.60
CA VAL A 189 -15.04 3.06 -25.92
C VAL A 189 -15.85 2.60 -24.70
N GLY A 190 -16.66 1.54 -24.81
CA GLY A 190 -17.36 1.06 -23.62
C GLY A 190 -18.43 0.04 -23.88
N ASP A 191 -19.44 0.06 -23.00
CA ASP A 191 -20.41 -1.01 -22.81
C ASP A 191 -19.75 -2.26 -22.20
N TRP A 192 -18.95 -2.08 -21.14
CA TRP A 192 -18.39 -3.20 -20.38
C TRP A 192 -19.47 -4.03 -19.68
N GLU A 193 -19.12 -5.26 -19.30
CA GLU A 193 -19.96 -6.08 -18.43
C GLU A 193 -19.50 -6.00 -16.97
N GLY A 194 -20.46 -5.93 -16.04
CA GLY A 194 -20.19 -5.79 -14.61
C GLY A 194 -20.33 -4.35 -14.12
N GLN A 195 -19.93 -4.14 -12.86
CA GLN A 195 -20.02 -2.88 -12.14
C GLN A 195 -18.83 -2.79 -11.18
N LEU A 196 -18.31 -1.58 -10.99
CA LEU A 196 -17.28 -1.32 -9.99
C LEU A 196 -17.87 -1.28 -8.56
N SER A 197 -17.09 -1.72 -7.58
CA SER A 197 -17.46 -1.68 -6.16
C SER A 197 -17.36 -0.25 -5.63
N ASN A 198 -18.39 0.26 -4.95
CA ASN A 198 -18.35 1.56 -4.25
C ASN A 198 -17.49 1.52 -2.96
N ARG A 199 -16.60 0.55 -2.80
CA ARG A 199 -15.78 0.38 -1.60
C ARG A 199 -14.33 0.12 -1.95
N SER A 200 -14.08 -0.96 -2.66
CA SER A 200 -12.74 -1.35 -3.11
C SER A 200 -12.91 -2.44 -4.15
N GLU A 201 -12.11 -2.36 -5.21
CA GLU A 201 -12.07 -3.33 -6.29
C GLU A 201 -10.69 -3.31 -6.95
N GLN A 202 -10.29 -4.45 -7.51
CA GLN A 202 -9.11 -4.51 -8.36
C GLN A 202 -9.51 -4.32 -9.83
N ILE A 203 -8.87 -3.37 -10.49
CA ILE A 203 -8.92 -3.21 -11.94
C ILE A 203 -7.61 -3.71 -12.51
N ARG A 204 -7.67 -4.53 -13.56
CA ARG A 204 -6.49 -5.10 -14.22
C ARG A 204 -6.63 -5.02 -15.73
N LEU A 205 -5.62 -4.41 -16.36
CA LEU A 205 -5.45 -4.30 -17.80
C LEU A 205 -4.45 -5.36 -18.26
N ILE A 206 -4.83 -6.15 -19.27
CA ILE A 206 -3.97 -7.11 -19.94
C ILE A 206 -3.92 -6.85 -21.43
N ASP A 207 -2.79 -7.14 -22.07
CA ASP A 207 -2.67 -7.09 -23.53
C ASP A 207 -3.27 -8.33 -24.21
N ALA A 208 -3.25 -8.35 -25.54
CA ALA A 208 -3.78 -9.45 -26.35
C ALA A 208 -3.09 -10.81 -26.13
N THR A 209 -1.89 -10.82 -25.51
CA THR A 209 -1.15 -12.05 -25.17
C THR A 209 -1.51 -12.57 -23.77
N GLY A 210 -2.28 -11.79 -23.00
CA GLY A 210 -2.64 -12.09 -21.61
C GLY A 210 -1.66 -11.53 -20.58
N ARG A 211 -0.65 -10.77 -21.02
CA ARG A 211 0.34 -10.14 -20.14
C ARG A 211 -0.26 -8.95 -19.43
N ARG A 212 0.02 -8.80 -18.12
CA ARG A 212 -0.46 -7.67 -17.30
C ARG A 212 0.26 -6.40 -17.71
N ILE A 213 -0.51 -5.41 -18.16
CA ILE A 213 -0.02 -4.07 -18.48
C ILE A 213 -0.11 -3.17 -17.27
N ASP A 214 -1.26 -3.15 -16.61
CA ASP A 214 -1.45 -2.32 -15.41
C ASP A 214 -2.46 -2.94 -14.44
N ARG A 215 -2.38 -2.54 -13.17
CA ARG A 215 -3.28 -2.97 -12.11
C ARG A 215 -3.33 -1.93 -10.99
N VAL A 216 -4.55 -1.53 -10.64
CA VAL A 216 -4.83 -0.72 -9.45
C VAL A 216 -5.88 -1.42 -8.58
N THR A 217 -5.73 -1.32 -7.26
CA THR A 217 -6.78 -1.71 -6.31
C THR A 217 -7.17 -0.48 -5.51
N TYR A 218 -8.24 0.20 -5.93
CA TYR A 218 -8.69 1.43 -5.27
C TYR A 218 -9.47 1.10 -4.00
N ALA A 219 -9.65 2.09 -3.13
CA ALA A 219 -10.57 2.01 -2.00
C ALA A 219 -11.23 3.36 -1.68
N ASP A 220 -12.31 3.36 -0.90
CA ASP A 220 -13.01 4.53 -0.33
C ASP A 220 -12.44 4.95 1.06
N GLN A 221 -11.51 4.16 1.62
CA GLN A 221 -10.95 4.37 2.97
C GLN A 221 -9.44 4.14 3.02
N GLY A 222 -8.83 4.55 4.14
CA GLY A 222 -7.40 4.42 4.34
C GLY A 222 -6.63 5.48 3.57
N ASP A 223 -5.61 5.09 2.82
CA ASP A 223 -4.75 6.04 2.10
C ASP A 223 -5.45 6.74 0.93
N TRP A 224 -6.63 6.27 0.55
CA TRP A 224 -7.48 6.81 -0.50
C TRP A 224 -8.50 7.85 0.02
N GLY A 225 -8.65 7.96 1.35
CA GLY A 225 -9.64 8.82 1.98
C GLY A 225 -9.04 9.68 3.07
N VAL A 226 -9.86 10.57 3.62
CA VAL A 226 -9.47 11.45 4.73
C VAL A 226 -10.25 11.07 5.97
N ARG A 227 -9.55 11.01 7.11
CA ARG A 227 -10.18 10.74 8.41
C ARG A 227 -10.87 12.01 8.91
N GLN A 228 -12.15 11.90 9.25
CA GLN A 228 -12.99 13.04 9.63
C GLN A 228 -13.86 12.70 10.84
N ARG A 229 -14.20 13.71 11.66
CA ARG A 229 -15.29 13.58 12.65
C ARG A 229 -16.65 13.49 11.96
N GLY A 230 -17.39 12.42 12.24
CA GLY A 230 -18.69 12.12 11.63
C GLY A 230 -19.84 12.91 12.25
N PRO A 231 -21.07 12.75 11.75
CA PRO A 231 -22.24 13.40 12.33
C PRO A 231 -22.45 13.01 13.80
N VAL A 232 -22.87 13.98 14.62
CA VAL A 232 -23.24 13.74 16.02
C VAL A 232 -24.52 12.92 16.08
N HIS A 233 -24.50 11.80 16.79
CA HIS A 233 -25.64 10.93 17.03
C HIS A 233 -25.88 10.77 18.53
N HIS A 234 -27.02 11.27 19.02
CA HIS A 234 -27.36 11.31 20.45
C HIS A 234 -26.24 11.87 21.36
N ALA A 235 -25.61 12.96 20.93
CA ALA A 235 -24.48 13.64 21.60
C ALA A 235 -23.13 12.90 21.55
N HIS A 236 -23.02 11.84 20.74
CA HIS A 236 -21.78 11.12 20.51
C HIS A 236 -21.27 11.35 19.09
N GLU A 237 -19.97 11.54 18.95
CA GLU A 237 -19.32 11.80 17.67
C GLU A 237 -18.24 10.73 17.42
N GLY A 238 -18.34 10.05 16.29
CA GLY A 238 -17.37 9.03 15.88
C GLY A 238 -16.42 9.53 14.81
N TRP A 239 -15.45 8.70 14.46
CA TRP A 239 -14.63 8.88 13.28
C TRP A 239 -15.29 8.25 12.05
N ILE A 240 -15.18 8.90 10.91
CA ILE A 240 -15.54 8.35 9.60
C ILE A 240 -14.38 8.54 8.62
N TRP A 241 -14.45 7.83 7.50
CA TRP A 241 -13.67 8.15 6.32
C TRP A 241 -14.54 8.92 5.35
N THR A 242 -13.94 9.90 4.69
CA THR A 242 -14.56 10.65 3.60
C THR A 242 -13.62 10.64 2.41
N ALA A 243 -14.14 10.30 1.25
CA ALA A 243 -13.45 10.37 -0.02
C ALA A 243 -14.37 11.11 -0.99
N ASP A 244 -13.95 12.26 -1.53
CA ASP A 244 -14.83 13.01 -2.44
C ASP A 244 -15.11 12.25 -3.76
N HIS A 245 -14.27 11.25 -4.07
CA HIS A 245 -14.42 10.33 -5.20
C HIS A 245 -15.40 9.17 -4.92
N ASP A 246 -15.91 9.07 -3.69
CA ASP A 246 -16.90 8.06 -3.26
C ASP A 246 -18.30 8.71 -3.20
N GLY A 247 -18.99 8.80 -4.34
CA GLY A 247 -20.36 9.36 -4.41
C GLY A 247 -20.43 10.89 -4.26
N GLY A 248 -19.31 11.55 -3.96
CA GLY A 248 -19.18 13.01 -3.91
C GLY A 248 -19.17 13.68 -5.29
N GLY A 249 -19.14 12.88 -6.35
CA GLY A 249 -19.23 13.33 -7.74
C GLY A 249 -17.89 13.68 -8.37
N LYS A 250 -16.78 13.50 -7.68
CA LYS A 250 -15.44 13.55 -8.27
C LYS A 250 -15.00 12.16 -8.70
N SER A 251 -14.09 12.08 -9.65
CA SER A 251 -13.37 10.84 -9.95
C SER A 251 -12.12 10.74 -9.08
N LEU A 252 -11.49 9.58 -9.11
CA LEU A 252 -10.20 9.30 -8.53
C LEU A 252 -9.13 9.37 -9.64
N GLU A 253 -8.19 10.32 -9.53
CA GLU A 253 -7.18 10.64 -10.55
C GLU A 253 -5.77 10.30 -10.03
N LEU A 254 -4.96 9.66 -10.89
CA LEU A 254 -3.54 9.40 -10.67
C LEU A 254 -2.78 10.73 -10.68
N ILE A 255 -1.94 10.97 -9.67
CA ILE A 255 -1.20 12.24 -9.51
C ILE A 255 0.07 12.23 -10.36
N ASN A 256 0.99 11.29 -10.08
CA ASN A 256 2.27 11.22 -10.77
C ASN A 256 2.35 9.91 -11.57
N PRO A 257 2.24 9.95 -12.90
CA PRO A 257 2.32 8.76 -13.75
C PRO A 257 3.73 8.16 -13.82
N ALA A 258 4.77 8.82 -13.28
CA ALA A 258 6.11 8.24 -13.15
C ALA A 258 6.23 7.32 -11.91
N LEU A 259 5.33 7.48 -10.92
CA LEU A 259 5.31 6.68 -9.70
C LEU A 259 4.29 5.53 -9.80
N SER A 260 4.43 4.55 -8.92
CA SER A 260 3.48 3.44 -8.85
C SER A 260 2.06 3.94 -8.56
N ASN A 261 1.09 3.43 -9.31
CA ASN A 261 -0.34 3.69 -9.11
C ASN A 261 -0.98 2.72 -8.09
N ARG A 262 -0.20 1.84 -7.44
CA ARG A 262 -0.74 0.92 -6.42
C ARG A 262 -1.05 1.60 -5.09
N TYR A 263 -0.43 2.74 -4.85
CA TYR A 263 -0.51 3.45 -3.57
C TYR A 263 -1.52 4.58 -3.63
N GLY A 264 -2.52 4.55 -2.74
CA GLY A 264 -3.54 5.61 -2.64
C GLY A 264 -2.96 7.01 -2.42
N GLN A 265 -1.73 7.11 -1.90
CA GLN A 265 -1.01 8.39 -1.72
C GLN A 265 -0.58 9.07 -3.03
N ASN A 266 -0.57 8.32 -4.14
CA ASN A 266 -0.37 8.81 -5.51
C ASN A 266 -1.70 8.99 -6.27
N TRP A 267 -2.83 9.01 -5.55
CA TRP A 267 -4.15 9.31 -6.12
C TRP A 267 -4.80 10.46 -5.37
N ALA A 268 -5.60 11.23 -6.08
CA ALA A 268 -6.39 12.31 -5.50
C ALA A 268 -7.77 12.39 -6.15
N PRO A 269 -8.79 12.92 -5.44
CA PRO A 269 -10.04 13.24 -6.08
C PRO A 269 -9.86 14.37 -7.09
N SER A 270 -10.56 14.32 -8.21
CA SER A 270 -10.54 15.35 -9.25
C SER A 270 -10.84 16.75 -8.72
N GLY A 271 -10.28 17.78 -9.34
CA GLY A 271 -10.67 19.17 -9.03
C GLY A 271 -12.12 19.45 -9.42
N PRO A 272 -12.46 19.31 -10.72
CA PRO A 272 -13.83 19.42 -11.21
C PRO A 272 -14.74 18.30 -10.71
N TYR A 273 -16.03 18.61 -10.54
CA TYR A 273 -17.05 17.56 -10.48
C TYR A 273 -17.10 16.83 -11.82
N GLN A 274 -17.37 15.53 -11.74
CA GLN A 274 -17.46 14.55 -12.83
C GLN A 274 -16.11 14.12 -13.43
N GLY A 275 -14.99 14.60 -12.87
CA GLY A 275 -13.66 14.24 -13.31
C GLY A 275 -13.17 14.98 -14.55
N THR A 276 -12.12 14.44 -15.16
CA THR A 276 -11.47 14.94 -16.38
C THR A 276 -11.49 13.93 -17.53
N PRO A 277 -12.59 13.20 -17.78
CA PRO A 277 -12.57 12.11 -18.76
C PRO A 277 -12.23 12.61 -20.16
N GLY A 278 -11.25 11.95 -20.76
CA GLY A 278 -10.66 12.19 -22.06
C GLY A 278 -9.58 13.27 -22.06
N ALA A 279 -9.13 13.76 -20.91
CA ALA A 279 -8.20 14.89 -20.79
C ALA A 279 -7.16 14.63 -19.68
N PRO A 280 -6.07 15.44 -19.61
CA PRO A 280 -5.12 15.32 -18.51
C PRO A 280 -5.77 15.49 -17.14
N ASN A 281 -5.40 14.60 -16.22
CA ASN A 281 -5.85 14.63 -14.83
C ASN A 281 -5.63 16.01 -14.21
N TRP A 282 -6.65 16.51 -13.50
CA TRP A 282 -6.53 17.75 -12.76
C TRP A 282 -5.48 17.66 -11.65
N ALA A 283 -5.40 16.51 -10.99
CA ALA A 283 -4.47 16.24 -9.91
C ALA A 283 -3.02 16.04 -10.36
N GLN A 284 -2.75 16.03 -11.67
CA GLN A 284 -1.43 15.67 -12.20
C GLN A 284 -0.31 16.56 -11.62
N SER A 285 0.76 15.92 -11.16
CA SER A 285 1.97 16.58 -10.68
C SER A 285 3.20 15.70 -10.94
N ASP A 286 4.29 16.32 -11.38
CA ASP A 286 5.58 15.63 -11.58
C ASP A 286 6.36 15.43 -10.27
N ASN A 287 5.94 16.11 -9.19
CA ASN A 287 6.57 16.05 -7.89
C ASN A 287 5.49 15.86 -6.80
N LEU A 288 5.58 14.75 -6.08
CA LEU A 288 4.66 14.36 -5.03
C LEU A 288 5.37 14.50 -3.67
N ALA A 289 4.65 14.86 -2.60
CA ALA A 289 5.23 14.68 -1.27
C ALA A 289 5.56 13.19 -1.04
N PRO A 290 6.73 12.86 -0.42
CA PRO A 290 7.17 11.48 -0.28
C PRO A 290 6.07 10.59 0.29
N MET A 291 5.85 9.47 -0.36
CA MET A 291 4.91 8.45 0.12
C MET A 291 5.46 7.83 1.39
N ILE A 292 4.61 7.71 2.40
CA ILE A 292 4.94 7.10 3.70
C ILE A 292 4.19 5.78 3.78
N LEU A 293 4.89 4.69 3.55
CA LEU A 293 4.35 3.36 3.34
C LEU A 293 4.77 2.42 4.47
N ASP A 294 4.03 1.34 4.65
CA ASP A 294 4.37 0.22 5.55
C ASP A 294 4.81 0.63 6.97
N VAL A 295 4.17 1.69 7.50
CA VAL A 295 4.52 2.21 8.82
C VAL A 295 4.24 1.14 9.88
N GLY A 296 5.26 0.83 10.66
CA GLY A 296 5.24 -0.22 11.66
C GLY A 296 5.87 0.21 12.98
N HIS A 297 5.69 -0.61 14.01
CA HIS A 297 6.53 -0.55 15.20
C HIS A 297 6.88 -1.94 15.69
N TYR A 298 8.02 -2.03 16.38
CA TYR A 298 8.51 -3.25 17.00
C TYR A 298 9.17 -2.95 18.37
N PRO A 299 8.96 -3.76 19.41
CA PRO A 299 8.02 -4.89 19.49
C PRO A 299 6.56 -4.46 19.31
N ILE A 300 5.73 -5.31 18.70
CA ILE A 300 4.32 -5.00 18.43
C ILE A 300 3.50 -4.83 19.73
N ILE A 301 3.86 -5.58 20.78
CA ILE A 301 3.34 -5.40 22.14
C ILE A 301 4.56 -5.23 23.04
N PRO A 302 5.04 -3.99 23.24
CA PRO A 302 6.25 -3.73 24.00
C PRO A 302 6.03 -3.89 25.50
N ARG A 303 7.07 -4.33 26.22
CA ARG A 303 7.13 -4.34 27.69
C ARG A 303 7.83 -3.08 28.19
N SER A 304 7.79 -2.86 29.51
CA SER A 304 8.28 -1.60 30.11
C SER A 304 9.77 -1.34 29.92
N ASN A 305 10.55 -2.39 29.66
CA ASN A 305 11.99 -2.31 29.43
C ASN A 305 12.35 -2.30 27.94
N ASP A 306 11.36 -2.44 27.05
CA ASP A 306 11.59 -2.51 25.62
C ASP A 306 11.64 -1.08 25.07
N GLN A 307 12.68 -0.79 24.30
CA GLN A 307 12.65 0.33 23.38
C GLN A 307 11.75 -0.03 22.20
N VAL A 308 11.06 0.97 21.65
CA VAL A 308 10.16 0.76 20.51
C VAL A 308 10.78 1.38 19.28
N THR A 309 11.05 0.57 18.28
CA THR A 309 11.46 1.02 16.96
C THR A 309 10.21 1.33 16.14
N VAL A 310 10.14 2.51 15.54
CA VAL A 310 9.14 2.86 14.53
C VAL A 310 9.81 2.89 13.18
N THR A 311 9.24 2.20 12.19
CA THR A 311 9.74 2.17 10.82
C THR A 311 8.70 2.69 9.84
N ALA A 312 9.17 3.19 8.69
CA ALA A 312 8.33 3.56 7.55
C ALA A 312 9.14 3.46 6.26
N LYS A 313 8.56 2.85 5.23
CA LYS A 313 9.14 2.83 3.90
C LYS A 313 8.83 4.13 3.18
N LEU A 314 9.84 4.83 2.70
CA LEU A 314 9.67 6.09 1.99
C LEU A 314 9.94 5.89 0.50
N ARG A 315 9.03 6.41 -0.32
CA ARG A 315 9.13 6.36 -1.78
C ARG A 315 8.81 7.74 -2.33
N ASP A 316 9.58 8.15 -3.32
CA ASP A 316 9.47 9.46 -3.95
C ASP A 316 9.95 9.37 -5.39
N GLU A 317 9.67 10.35 -6.24
CA GLU A 317 10.24 10.34 -7.60
C GLU A 317 11.77 10.50 -7.61
N SER A 318 12.33 11.03 -6.51
CA SER A 318 13.76 11.14 -6.26
C SER A 318 14.12 10.47 -4.93
N ALA A 319 14.98 9.46 -4.97
CA ALA A 319 15.50 8.85 -3.73
C ALA A 319 16.38 9.82 -2.92
N ASP A 320 16.90 10.87 -3.56
CA ASP A 320 17.78 11.85 -2.92
C ASP A 320 17.01 12.91 -2.12
N GLY A 321 17.50 13.19 -0.91
CA GLY A 321 17.05 14.32 -0.10
C GLY A 321 15.74 14.11 0.66
N ILE A 322 15.27 12.87 0.76
CA ILE A 322 14.14 12.52 1.63
C ILE A 322 14.59 12.61 3.10
N SER A 323 13.78 13.26 3.94
CA SER A 323 13.98 13.32 5.39
C SER A 323 12.73 12.92 6.13
N ALA A 324 12.88 12.19 7.25
CA ALA A 324 11.74 11.73 8.04
C ALA A 324 11.90 11.92 9.55
N ARG A 325 10.75 12.08 10.20
CA ARG A 325 10.62 12.16 11.66
C ARG A 325 9.40 11.41 12.13
N VAL A 326 9.55 10.66 13.22
CA VAL A 326 8.43 10.17 14.00
C VAL A 326 8.07 11.21 15.05
N TYR A 327 6.78 11.53 15.15
CA TYR A 327 6.22 12.33 16.24
C TYR A 327 5.44 11.41 17.15
N TYR A 328 5.66 11.50 18.45
CA TYR A 328 5.03 10.62 19.42
C TYR A 328 4.69 11.34 20.74
N ARG A 329 3.67 10.85 21.44
CA ARG A 329 3.31 11.33 22.77
C ARG A 329 2.61 10.23 23.57
N ASN A 330 2.67 10.35 24.89
CA ASN A 330 1.81 9.54 25.74
C ASN A 330 0.38 10.07 25.59
N ASP A 331 -0.60 9.16 25.67
CA ASP A 331 -2.00 9.53 25.68
C ASP A 331 -2.30 10.62 26.72
N GLY A 332 -3.14 11.59 26.33
CA GLY A 332 -3.48 12.77 27.13
C GLY A 332 -2.43 13.88 27.16
N ALA A 333 -1.22 13.66 26.64
CA ALA A 333 -0.19 14.71 26.62
C ALA A 333 -0.50 15.81 25.58
N PRO A 334 -0.27 17.09 25.90
CA PRO A 334 -0.66 18.20 25.02
C PRO A 334 0.27 18.40 23.82
N SER A 335 1.47 17.81 23.82
CA SER A 335 2.48 18.05 22.79
C SER A 335 3.20 16.77 22.38
N PHE A 336 3.62 16.74 21.11
CA PHE A 336 4.43 15.66 20.56
C PHE A 336 5.91 15.88 20.85
N TYR A 337 6.58 14.81 21.25
CA TYR A 337 8.03 14.66 21.08
C TYR A 337 8.31 14.27 19.62
N SER A 338 9.56 14.39 19.19
CA SER A 338 9.96 13.87 17.88
C SER A 338 11.34 13.22 17.92
N ALA A 339 11.55 12.27 17.02
CA ALA A 339 12.85 11.67 16.72
C ALA A 339 13.07 11.67 15.20
N ILE A 340 14.33 11.84 14.78
CA ILE A 340 14.71 11.68 13.38
C ILE A 340 14.65 10.20 13.04
N MET A 341 14.09 9.87 11.87
CA MET A 341 14.17 8.53 11.31
C MET A 341 15.33 8.51 10.32
N TYR A 342 16.16 7.47 10.39
CA TYR A 342 17.34 7.27 9.55
C TYR A 342 17.13 6.06 8.65
N ASP A 343 17.84 6.05 7.53
CA ASP A 343 18.03 4.92 6.63
C ASP A 343 19.55 4.64 6.61
N ASP A 344 20.07 4.23 7.78
CA ASP A 344 21.50 4.13 8.11
C ASP A 344 21.95 2.70 8.45
N GLY A 345 21.09 1.70 8.23
CA GLY A 345 21.34 0.31 8.59
C GLY A 345 21.41 0.10 10.10
N ARG A 346 20.82 1.03 10.87
CA ARG A 346 20.77 1.04 12.33
C ARG A 346 19.36 1.46 12.75
N HIS A 347 19.11 1.60 14.05
CA HIS A 347 17.77 1.98 14.53
C HIS A 347 16.64 1.01 14.12
N GLY A 348 16.97 -0.22 13.71
CA GLY A 348 16.03 -1.25 13.26
C GLY A 348 15.35 -0.92 11.92
N ASP A 349 16.03 -0.15 11.08
CA ASP A 349 15.55 0.32 9.77
C ASP A 349 15.87 -0.63 8.61
N GLY A 350 16.62 -1.71 8.83
CA GLY A 350 17.03 -2.60 7.75
C GLY A 350 18.48 -2.32 7.37
N GLU A 351 18.74 -2.18 6.08
CA GLU A 351 20.06 -1.93 5.52
C GLU A 351 20.18 -0.47 5.12
N ALA A 352 21.39 0.10 5.16
CA ALA A 352 21.57 1.51 4.85
C ALA A 352 21.23 1.80 3.38
N GLY A 353 20.36 2.77 3.15
CA GLY A 353 19.93 3.18 1.81
C GLY A 353 18.96 2.20 1.16
N ASP A 354 18.15 1.45 1.92
CA ASP A 354 17.14 0.52 1.39
C ASP A 354 15.71 1.14 1.30
N GLY A 355 15.60 2.41 1.72
CA GLY A 355 14.38 3.21 1.71
C GLY A 355 13.46 2.94 2.90
N LEU A 356 13.83 2.05 3.81
CA LEU A 356 13.15 1.83 5.08
C LEU A 356 13.81 2.72 6.13
N PHE A 357 13.04 3.65 6.68
CA PHE A 357 13.53 4.58 7.68
C PHE A 357 13.11 4.13 9.08
N GLY A 358 14.01 4.18 10.06
CA GLY A 358 13.76 3.76 11.44
C GLY A 358 14.12 4.80 12.50
N ALA A 359 13.38 4.81 13.60
CA ALA A 359 13.69 5.59 14.80
C ALA A 359 13.38 4.82 16.07
N VAL A 360 14.27 4.92 17.06
CA VAL A 360 14.10 4.27 18.37
C VAL A 360 13.48 5.25 19.38
N LEU A 361 12.32 4.88 19.91
CA LEU A 361 11.59 5.60 20.95
C LEU A 361 12.02 5.13 22.36
N PRO A 362 11.99 6.03 23.36
CA PRO A 362 12.34 5.68 24.73
C PRO A 362 11.32 4.73 25.37
N THR A 363 11.79 3.90 26.30
CA THR A 363 10.96 2.99 27.11
C THR A 363 9.85 3.73 27.85
N ARG A 364 8.68 3.10 28.02
CA ARG A 364 7.54 3.64 28.78
C ARG A 364 7.08 2.65 29.85
N SER A 365 6.41 3.15 30.88
CA SER A 365 5.83 2.30 31.93
C SER A 365 4.68 1.43 31.39
N HIS A 366 4.49 0.26 32.01
CA HIS A 366 3.31 -0.58 31.80
C HIS A 366 1.99 0.21 31.83
N GLY A 367 1.08 -0.13 30.92
CA GLY A 367 -0.23 0.48 30.76
C GLY A 367 -0.22 1.75 29.90
N THR A 368 0.96 2.29 29.55
CA THR A 368 1.05 3.52 28.75
C THR A 368 0.59 3.26 27.32
N VAL A 369 -0.42 4.02 26.88
CA VAL A 369 -0.79 4.13 25.46
C VAL A 369 0.03 5.27 24.84
N VAL A 370 0.66 4.99 23.70
CA VAL A 370 1.45 5.96 22.95
C VAL A 370 0.79 6.23 21.61
N GLU A 371 0.58 7.50 21.31
CA GLU A 371 0.19 7.98 20.00
C GLU A 371 1.44 8.30 19.18
N PHE A 372 1.46 7.92 17.90
CA PHE A 372 2.53 8.30 16.99
C PHE A 372 2.06 8.50 15.54
N LEU A 373 2.89 9.19 14.77
CA LEU A 373 2.76 9.42 13.33
C LEU A 373 4.14 9.64 12.72
N VAL A 374 4.24 9.49 11.40
CA VAL A 374 5.46 9.76 10.63
C VAL A 374 5.24 10.99 9.76
N ARG A 375 6.27 11.84 9.66
CA ARG A 375 6.35 12.96 8.72
C ARG A 375 7.53 12.73 7.80
N ALA A 376 7.32 12.83 6.49
CA ALA A 376 8.37 12.81 5.49
C ALA A 376 8.37 14.11 4.68
N GLN A 377 9.53 14.49 4.16
CA GLN A 377 9.72 15.69 3.35
C GLN A 377 10.82 15.47 2.32
N ASP A 378 10.58 15.89 1.08
CA ASP A 378 11.54 15.86 -0.02
C ASP A 378 12.50 17.07 -0.01
N SER A 379 13.44 17.08 -0.95
CA SER A 379 14.43 18.16 -1.11
C SER A 379 13.83 19.49 -1.61
N THR A 380 12.64 19.48 -2.20
CA THR A 380 11.93 20.65 -2.75
C THR A 380 10.97 21.30 -1.76
N GLY A 381 10.69 20.63 -0.64
CA GLY A 381 9.86 21.12 0.44
C GLY A 381 8.45 20.54 0.51
N ASN A 382 8.08 19.55 -0.32
CA ASN A 382 6.77 18.90 -0.15
C ASN A 382 6.80 17.98 1.07
N VAL A 383 5.69 17.96 1.80
CA VAL A 383 5.60 17.31 3.11
C VAL A 383 4.39 16.41 3.15
N ARG A 384 4.59 15.20 3.67
CA ARG A 384 3.52 14.27 4.01
C ARG A 384 3.55 13.92 5.49
N MET A 385 2.37 13.69 6.06
CA MET A 385 2.22 13.08 7.37
C MET A 385 1.31 11.86 7.24
N TRP A 386 1.66 10.78 7.94
CA TRP A 386 0.87 9.56 7.99
C TRP A 386 0.74 9.05 9.44
N PRO A 387 -0.49 8.88 9.95
CA PRO A 387 -1.76 9.28 9.35
C PRO A 387 -1.84 10.80 9.14
N GLY A 388 -2.54 11.23 8.09
CA GLY A 388 -2.74 12.65 7.80
C GLY A 388 -3.60 13.37 8.86
N PRO A 389 -3.55 14.71 8.91
CA PRO A 389 -4.43 15.50 9.77
C PRO A 389 -5.90 15.27 9.47
N THR A 390 -6.71 15.31 10.52
CA THR A 390 -8.15 15.05 10.42
C THR A 390 -8.94 16.25 9.96
N LYS A 391 -10.10 16.02 9.34
CA LYS A 391 -11.04 17.08 8.93
C LYS A 391 -12.21 17.23 9.93
N PRO A 392 -12.80 18.44 10.01
CA PRO A 392 -12.46 19.66 9.27
C PRO A 392 -11.35 20.51 9.91
N THR A 393 -10.89 20.19 11.12
CA THR A 393 -10.01 21.06 11.92
C THR A 393 -8.56 21.11 11.43
N ASN A 394 -8.15 20.19 10.55
CA ASN A 394 -6.76 19.96 10.14
C ASN A 394 -5.83 19.69 11.33
N GLN A 395 -6.38 19.11 12.40
CA GLN A 395 -5.61 18.73 13.60
C GLN A 395 -5.26 17.26 13.57
N GLN A 396 -4.17 16.94 14.26
CA GLN A 396 -3.61 15.60 14.33
C GLN A 396 -4.24 14.78 15.46
N LEU A 397 -5.45 14.25 15.21
CA LEU A 397 -6.33 13.66 16.23
C LEU A 397 -6.54 12.15 16.11
N ALA A 398 -6.34 11.56 14.92
CA ALA A 398 -6.56 10.13 14.66
C ALA A 398 -5.24 9.41 14.34
N ASN A 399 -4.38 9.31 15.36
CA ASN A 399 -3.02 8.78 15.25
C ASN A 399 -2.94 7.26 15.37
N LEU A 400 -1.75 6.71 15.11
CA LEU A 400 -1.41 5.30 15.34
C LEU A 400 -1.21 5.08 16.84
N LEU A 401 -1.59 3.91 17.34
CA LEU A 401 -1.52 3.60 18.77
C LEU A 401 -0.75 2.30 19.02
N TYR A 402 0.05 2.29 20.08
CA TYR A 402 0.48 1.07 20.74
C TYR A 402 0.36 1.19 22.25
N GLN A 403 0.35 0.06 22.95
CA GLN A 403 0.29 0.02 24.41
C GLN A 403 1.45 -0.79 24.97
N VAL A 404 2.08 -0.28 26.03
CA VAL A 404 3.07 -1.05 26.78
C VAL A 404 2.40 -2.02 27.74
N ASP A 405 2.63 -3.31 27.57
CA ASP A 405 2.01 -4.37 28.36
C ASP A 405 3.05 -5.37 28.88
N ASN A 406 3.25 -5.39 30.21
CA ASN A 406 4.16 -6.33 30.85
C ASN A 406 3.58 -7.74 31.00
N SER A 407 2.25 -7.87 30.87
CA SER A 407 1.54 -9.14 30.97
C SER A 407 1.68 -9.98 29.70
N PHE A 408 2.00 -9.35 28.58
CA PHE A 408 2.33 -10.04 27.34
C PHE A 408 3.69 -10.75 27.47
N ASP A 409 3.69 -12.05 27.15
CA ASP A 409 4.89 -12.86 27.05
C ASP A 409 5.15 -13.21 25.57
N PRO A 410 6.14 -12.57 24.92
CA PRO A 410 6.46 -12.84 23.51
C PRO A 410 7.03 -14.26 23.28
N ASN A 411 7.48 -14.94 24.33
CA ASN A 411 8.08 -16.27 24.25
C ASN A 411 7.10 -17.40 24.63
N ALA A 412 5.86 -17.05 24.99
CA ALA A 412 4.86 -18.05 25.32
C ALA A 412 4.59 -18.92 24.07
N PRO A 413 4.74 -20.26 24.17
CA PRO A 413 4.46 -21.14 23.04
C PRO A 413 2.99 -21.03 22.65
N TRP A 414 2.72 -20.83 21.37
CA TRP A 414 1.35 -20.88 20.86
C TRP A 414 0.85 -22.33 20.91
N ASP A 415 -0.22 -22.54 21.68
CA ASP A 415 -0.97 -23.80 21.68
C ASP A 415 -2.14 -23.66 20.67
N PRO A 416 -2.28 -24.55 19.67
CA PRO A 416 -3.42 -24.56 18.76
C PRO A 416 -4.78 -24.70 19.47
N GLU A 417 -4.83 -25.22 20.70
CA GLU A 417 -6.04 -25.27 21.53
C GLU A 417 -6.32 -23.92 22.24
N ASN A 418 -5.35 -23.00 22.29
CA ASN A 418 -5.55 -21.67 22.86
C ASN A 418 -6.37 -20.77 21.93
N GLN A 419 -7.22 -19.95 22.54
CA GLN A 419 -8.00 -18.95 21.82
C GLN A 419 -7.10 -17.78 21.39
N PRO A 420 -7.33 -17.18 20.20
CA PRO A 420 -6.62 -15.98 19.80
C PRO A 420 -6.91 -14.84 20.77
N VAL A 421 -5.87 -14.06 21.08
CA VAL A 421 -5.99 -12.87 21.92
C VAL A 421 -6.04 -11.65 21.03
N TYR A 422 -7.07 -10.83 21.22
CA TYR A 422 -7.27 -9.59 20.48
C TYR A 422 -7.17 -8.38 21.42
N TYR A 423 -6.25 -7.47 21.13
CA TYR A 423 -6.14 -6.20 21.85
C TYR A 423 -6.84 -5.09 21.06
N LEU A 424 -7.67 -4.32 21.76
CA LEU A 424 -8.32 -3.12 21.25
C LEU A 424 -7.70 -1.91 21.94
N VAL A 425 -6.66 -1.33 21.34
CA VAL A 425 -5.95 -0.19 21.91
C VAL A 425 -6.60 1.10 21.41
N MET A 426 -6.97 1.96 22.35
CA MET A 426 -7.57 3.28 22.14
C MET A 426 -6.93 4.26 23.12
N THR A 427 -7.03 5.56 22.85
CA THR A 427 -6.79 6.56 23.90
C THR A 427 -7.84 6.43 25.00
N GLU A 428 -7.53 6.89 26.21
CA GLU A 428 -8.44 6.86 27.35
C GLU A 428 -9.70 7.68 27.07
N ALA A 429 -9.58 8.81 26.36
CA ALA A 429 -10.73 9.61 25.95
C ALA A 429 -11.69 8.82 25.05
N GLU A 430 -11.15 8.12 24.04
CA GLU A 430 -11.95 7.31 23.11
C GLU A 430 -12.51 6.06 23.82
N ARG A 431 -11.73 5.40 24.70
CA ARG A 431 -12.20 4.27 25.52
C ARG A 431 -13.35 4.67 26.46
N ALA A 432 -13.24 5.81 27.13
CA ALA A 432 -14.26 6.33 28.04
C ALA A 432 -15.55 6.72 27.31
N GLU A 433 -15.43 7.32 26.12
CA GLU A 433 -16.57 7.63 25.25
C GLU A 433 -17.29 6.34 24.82
N LEU A 434 -16.54 5.34 24.37
CA LEU A 434 -17.10 4.05 23.97
C LEU A 434 -17.78 3.32 25.14
N ALA A 435 -17.19 3.38 26.34
CA ALA A 435 -17.80 2.84 27.55
C ALA A 435 -19.11 3.55 27.88
N THR A 436 -19.13 4.89 27.78
CA THR A 436 -20.33 5.71 28.00
C THR A 436 -21.46 5.28 27.05
N ILE A 437 -21.19 5.23 25.75
CA ILE A 437 -22.17 4.79 24.72
C ILE A 437 -22.76 3.42 25.08
N GLY A 438 -21.93 2.47 25.51
CA GLY A 438 -22.38 1.10 25.80
C GLY A 438 -23.23 0.97 27.06
N THR A 439 -23.17 1.94 27.98
CA THR A 439 -24.05 1.99 29.16
C THR A 439 -25.39 2.65 28.88
N LEU A 440 -25.52 3.37 27.76
CA LEU A 440 -26.79 3.96 27.36
C LEU A 440 -27.73 2.83 26.92
N GLY A 441 -28.90 2.75 27.55
CA GLY A 441 -29.93 1.78 27.17
C GLY A 441 -30.43 2.01 25.74
N TYR A 442 -31.31 1.14 25.26
CA TYR A 442 -31.89 1.13 23.90
C TYR A 442 -32.51 2.44 23.41
N THR A 443 -32.74 3.42 24.29
CA THR A 443 -33.38 4.70 23.95
C THR A 443 -32.42 5.76 23.41
N ARG A 444 -31.10 5.53 23.47
CA ARG A 444 -30.06 6.43 22.94
C ARG A 444 -28.93 5.65 22.27
N PRO A 445 -29.21 4.88 21.20
CA PRO A 445 -28.18 4.11 20.51
C PRO A 445 -27.14 5.04 19.87
N SER A 446 -25.89 4.62 19.78
CA SER A 446 -24.92 5.29 18.91
C SER A 446 -23.99 4.29 18.23
N ASP A 447 -23.80 4.49 16.92
CA ASP A 447 -22.83 3.77 16.11
C ASP A 447 -21.51 4.54 15.97
N ALA A 448 -21.32 5.60 16.77
CA ALA A 448 -20.06 6.32 16.84
C ALA A 448 -18.90 5.34 17.07
N GLN A 449 -17.92 5.38 16.17
CA GLN A 449 -16.74 4.53 16.22
C GLN A 449 -15.52 5.33 16.64
N MET A 450 -14.73 4.73 17.51
CA MET A 450 -13.52 5.29 18.06
C MET A 450 -12.30 4.97 17.19
N ASN A 451 -11.31 5.85 17.21
CA ASN A 451 -10.02 5.57 16.59
C ASN A 451 -9.23 4.60 17.48
N GLY A 452 -8.67 3.57 16.87
CA GLY A 452 -7.89 2.59 17.60
C GLY A 452 -6.86 1.86 16.76
N SER A 453 -6.17 0.95 17.43
CA SER A 453 -5.33 -0.08 16.81
C SER A 453 -5.78 -1.45 17.29
N PHE A 454 -5.87 -2.40 16.35
CA PHE A 454 -6.24 -3.78 16.60
C PHE A 454 -5.00 -4.65 16.54
N PHE A 455 -4.77 -5.44 17.58
CA PHE A 455 -3.68 -6.42 17.62
C PHE A 455 -4.26 -7.81 17.69
N SER A 456 -3.72 -8.73 16.91
CA SER A 456 -4.03 -10.15 16.99
C SER A 456 -2.79 -10.93 17.36
N ALA A 457 -2.82 -11.63 18.50
CA ALA A 457 -1.87 -12.67 18.85
C ALA A 457 -2.57 -14.02 18.65
N ASP A 458 -2.21 -14.71 17.57
CA ASP A 458 -2.80 -15.99 17.18
C ASP A 458 -1.72 -16.96 16.67
N GLY A 459 -2.12 -18.14 16.17
CA GLY A 459 -1.20 -19.15 15.66
C GLY A 459 -0.37 -18.73 14.44
N THR A 460 -0.55 -17.51 13.92
CA THR A 460 0.26 -16.92 12.85
C THR A 460 1.21 -15.83 13.35
N GLY A 461 1.31 -15.63 14.68
CA GLY A 461 2.13 -14.62 15.32
C GLY A 461 1.32 -13.41 15.82
N VAL A 462 2.03 -12.33 16.12
CA VAL A 462 1.42 -11.05 16.52
C VAL A 462 1.35 -10.11 15.32
N LYS A 463 0.17 -9.57 15.02
CA LYS A 463 -0.03 -8.60 13.94
C LYS A 463 -0.80 -7.39 14.45
N VAL A 464 -0.52 -6.23 13.88
CA VAL A 464 -1.20 -4.96 14.18
C VAL A 464 -1.92 -4.43 12.95
N ARG A 465 -3.07 -3.78 13.18
CA ARG A 465 -3.83 -2.99 12.22
C ARG A 465 -4.13 -1.63 12.85
N TYR A 466 -3.58 -0.58 12.28
CA TYR A 466 -3.81 0.79 12.72
C TYR A 466 -5.04 1.43 12.07
N ASN A 467 -5.45 2.58 12.61
CA ASN A 467 -6.58 3.40 12.12
C ASN A 467 -7.89 2.61 11.98
N VAL A 468 -8.10 1.61 12.85
CA VAL A 468 -9.35 0.86 12.88
C VAL A 468 -10.45 1.71 13.52
N GLY A 469 -11.70 1.45 13.13
CA GLY A 469 -12.88 2.00 13.78
C GLY A 469 -13.44 1.00 14.79
N ILE A 470 -13.50 1.36 16.07
CA ILE A 470 -14.01 0.48 17.13
C ILE A 470 -15.32 1.04 17.66
N ARG A 471 -16.42 0.28 17.56
CA ARG A 471 -17.73 0.71 18.09
C ARG A 471 -18.44 -0.37 18.88
N ASN A 472 -19.40 0.02 19.70
CA ASN A 472 -20.30 -0.93 20.33
C ASN A 472 -21.14 -1.63 19.25
N ARG A 473 -21.33 -2.95 19.42
CA ARG A 473 -22.10 -3.78 18.50
C ARG A 473 -23.45 -4.12 19.11
N GLY A 474 -24.47 -3.41 18.63
CA GLY A 474 -25.83 -3.53 19.13
C GLY A 474 -25.94 -3.13 20.59
N HIS A 475 -27.15 -3.25 21.13
CA HIS A 475 -27.37 -3.19 22.56
C HIS A 475 -27.46 -4.62 23.07
N GLY A 476 -26.61 -5.00 24.04
CA GLY A 476 -26.75 -6.29 24.70
C GLY A 476 -28.16 -6.41 25.27
N SER A 477 -28.84 -7.53 25.02
CA SER A 477 -30.14 -7.87 25.63
C SER A 477 -30.09 -7.95 27.16
N ARG A 478 -28.89 -7.77 27.74
CA ARG A 478 -28.57 -7.75 29.16
C ARG A 478 -27.44 -6.73 29.32
N GLY A 479 -27.75 -5.53 29.82
CA GLY A 479 -26.84 -4.38 29.94
C GLY A 479 -25.72 -4.55 30.97
N GLY A 480 -25.01 -5.69 30.95
CA GLY A 480 -23.84 -5.94 31.77
C GLY A 480 -22.56 -5.84 30.93
N PRO A 481 -21.50 -5.16 31.41
CA PRO A 481 -20.18 -5.24 30.80
C PRO A 481 -19.63 -6.69 30.86
N PRO A 482 -18.68 -7.06 29.99
CA PRO A 482 -18.10 -6.23 28.92
C PRO A 482 -19.03 -6.07 27.70
N ASN A 483 -18.91 -4.93 27.01
CA ASN A 483 -19.67 -4.66 25.80
C ASN A 483 -19.20 -5.54 24.63
N ASN A 484 -20.10 -5.85 23.70
CA ASN A 484 -19.71 -6.41 22.42
C ASN A 484 -19.19 -5.30 21.50
N TYR A 485 -18.13 -5.58 20.76
CA TYR A 485 -17.52 -4.62 19.87
C TYR A 485 -17.61 -5.04 18.41
N ARG A 486 -17.65 -4.06 17.53
CA ARG A 486 -17.35 -4.22 16.11
C ARG A 486 -16.07 -3.44 15.83
N VAL A 487 -15.11 -4.12 15.21
CA VAL A 487 -13.88 -3.52 14.71
C VAL A 487 -14.00 -3.44 13.20
N ASN A 488 -13.97 -2.22 12.65
CA ASN A 488 -13.93 -1.95 11.22
C ASN A 488 -12.48 -1.71 10.81
N PHE A 489 -12.02 -2.47 9.82
CA PHE A 489 -10.75 -2.26 9.15
C PHE A 489 -10.98 -1.36 7.94
N VAL A 490 -9.99 -0.53 7.64
CA VAL A 490 -9.97 0.25 6.40
C VAL A 490 -9.96 -0.69 5.19
N HIS A 491 -10.61 -0.25 4.11
CA HIS A 491 -10.89 -1.10 2.95
C HIS A 491 -9.65 -1.33 2.06
N ASP A 492 -8.62 -0.48 2.14
CA ASP A 492 -7.33 -0.63 1.44
C ASP A 492 -6.39 -1.66 2.09
N ARG A 493 -6.56 -1.95 3.39
CA ARG A 493 -5.75 -2.92 4.14
C ARG A 493 -6.62 -3.79 5.05
N PRO A 494 -7.46 -4.68 4.48
CA PRO A 494 -8.32 -5.56 5.26
C PRO A 494 -7.50 -6.51 6.15
N TRP A 495 -8.15 -7.03 7.20
CA TRP A 495 -7.56 -8.07 8.04
C TRP A 495 -8.08 -9.42 7.59
N LYS A 496 -7.20 -10.33 7.13
CA LYS A 496 -7.58 -11.67 6.64
C LYS A 496 -8.75 -11.62 5.63
N ASN A 497 -8.68 -10.68 4.67
CA ASN A 497 -9.70 -10.41 3.65
C ASN A 497 -11.09 -10.02 4.19
N VAL A 498 -11.19 -9.55 5.44
CA VAL A 498 -12.41 -8.95 5.98
C VAL A 498 -12.22 -7.48 6.34
N SER A 499 -13.27 -6.69 6.07
CA SER A 499 -13.35 -5.26 6.41
C SER A 499 -13.93 -5.01 7.81
N ALA A 500 -14.45 -6.04 8.47
CA ALA A 500 -14.86 -5.92 9.87
C ALA A 500 -14.94 -7.28 10.57
N ILE A 501 -14.78 -7.24 11.88
CA ILE A 501 -15.08 -8.36 12.78
C ILE A 501 -16.04 -7.93 13.88
N ASN A 502 -16.83 -8.89 14.34
CA ASN A 502 -17.72 -8.73 15.48
C ASN A 502 -17.17 -9.54 16.65
N ILE A 503 -16.86 -8.87 17.75
CA ILE A 503 -16.34 -9.47 18.97
C ILE A 503 -17.49 -9.59 19.97
N ASN A 504 -17.90 -10.82 20.27
CA ASN A 504 -18.92 -11.11 21.26
C ASN A 504 -18.24 -11.42 22.59
N ASN A 505 -18.21 -10.45 23.49
CA ASN A 505 -17.54 -10.57 24.77
C ASN A 505 -18.48 -11.20 25.79
N ARG A 506 -18.01 -12.30 26.40
CA ARG A 506 -18.61 -12.87 27.61
C ARG A 506 -17.76 -12.62 28.85
N TRP A 507 -16.45 -12.45 28.65
CA TRP A 507 -15.42 -12.17 29.66
C TRP A 507 -14.42 -11.18 29.03
N GLY A 508 -13.90 -10.23 29.81
CA GLY A 508 -12.86 -9.29 29.38
C GLY A 508 -11.73 -9.27 30.40
N TYR A 509 -10.50 -9.26 29.92
CA TYR A 509 -9.32 -8.96 30.74
C TYR A 509 -9.13 -7.45 30.70
N VAL A 510 -9.01 -6.82 31.88
CA VAL A 510 -8.75 -5.38 32.04
C VAL A 510 -7.28 -5.19 32.34
#